data_AF-A0A662GCK6-F1
#
_entry.id   AF-A0A662GCK6-F1
#
_cell.length_a   1.000
_cell.length_b   1.000
_cell.length_c   1.000
_cell.angle_alpha   90.00
_cell.angle_beta   90.00
_cell.angle_gamma   90.00
#
_symmetry.space_group_name_H-M   'P 1'
#
loop_
_entity.id
_entity.type
_entity.pdbx_description
1 polymer ?
#
loop_
_entity_poly.entity_id
_entity_poly.type
_entity_poly.pdbx_seq_one_letter_code
_entity_poly.pdbx_strand_id
1 'polypeptide(L)'
;LMRVIDDWFDVWAFKWRQRVRLVMDEEEDSSINVRVREKTDPLVRELRVVREARRFALGSLIRSGEVCFTNLLAESVVRGVLYYMLQRASSSREVREALERNPTLLLDEIIRRVKSMSKYRGPLVTLRVEAAMFSEEGFMPLGFW
;
A
#
# COMPACT_ATOMS: atom_id res chain seq x y z
N LEU A 1 -24.28 -18.34 -5.85
CA LEU A 1 -23.01 -17.73 -6.31
C LEU A 1 -23.16 -16.23 -6.57
N MET A 2 -24.08 -15.79 -7.44
CA MET A 2 -24.34 -14.35 -7.68
C MET A 2 -24.54 -13.54 -6.39
N ARG A 3 -25.44 -13.96 -5.49
CA ARG A 3 -25.66 -13.25 -4.21
C ARG A 3 -24.39 -13.04 -3.37
N VAL A 4 -23.51 -14.04 -3.35
CA VAL A 4 -22.24 -13.94 -2.61
C VAL A 4 -21.31 -12.93 -3.26
N ILE A 5 -21.31 -12.84 -4.59
CA ILE A 5 -20.51 -11.85 -5.34
C ILE A 5 -21.05 -10.45 -5.08
N ASP A 6 -22.38 -10.29 -5.11
CA ASP A 6 -23.04 -9.01 -4.85
C ASP A 6 -22.73 -8.51 -3.43
N ASP A 7 -22.90 -9.38 -2.42
CA ASP A 7 -22.58 -9.07 -1.02
C ASP A 7 -21.10 -8.67 -0.85
N TRP A 8 -20.17 -9.40 -1.50
CA TRP A 8 -18.75 -9.07 -1.46
C TRP A 8 -18.43 -7.75 -2.17
N PHE A 9 -19.07 -7.50 -3.32
CA PHE A 9 -18.89 -6.28 -4.08
C PHE A 9 -19.38 -5.07 -3.27
N ASP A 10 -20.51 -5.18 -2.58
CA ASP A 10 -21.04 -4.10 -1.75
C ASP A 10 -20.08 -3.73 -0.62
N VAL A 11 -19.51 -4.72 0.07
CA VAL A 11 -18.49 -4.50 1.11
C VAL A 11 -17.23 -3.88 0.52
N TRP A 12 -16.76 -4.39 -0.62
CA TRP A 12 -15.59 -3.86 -1.31
C TRP A 12 -15.80 -2.41 -1.78
N ALA A 13 -16.95 -2.11 -2.40
CA ALA A 13 -17.30 -0.80 -2.93
C ALA A 13 -17.49 0.22 -1.79
N PHE A 14 -18.08 -0.20 -0.67
CA PHE A 14 -18.17 0.62 0.53
C PHE A 14 -16.78 1.02 1.03
N LYS A 15 -15.86 0.07 1.14
CA LYS A 15 -14.47 0.34 1.55
C LYS A 15 -13.72 1.17 0.52
N TRP A 16 -13.91 0.90 -0.78
CA TRP A 16 -13.33 1.68 -1.87
C TRP A 16 -13.69 3.17 -1.73
N ARG A 17 -14.98 3.49 -1.52
CA ARG A 17 -15.44 4.87 -1.33
C ARG A 17 -14.83 5.56 -0.11
N GLN A 18 -14.49 4.81 0.94
CA GLN A 18 -13.81 5.35 2.12
C GLN A 18 -12.32 5.60 1.89
N ARG A 19 -11.67 4.75 1.11
CA ARG A 19 -10.20 4.69 1.00
C ARG A 19 -9.65 5.41 -0.22
N VAL A 20 -10.45 5.68 -1.24
CA VAL A 20 -9.98 6.25 -2.50
C VAL A 20 -10.35 7.72 -2.62
N ARG A 21 -9.35 8.55 -2.94
CA ARG A 21 -9.53 9.91 -3.46
C ARG A 21 -9.21 9.90 -4.95
N LEU A 22 -10.05 10.52 -5.77
CA LEU A 22 -9.79 10.73 -7.19
C LEU A 22 -9.21 12.13 -7.39
N VAL A 23 -8.16 12.24 -8.21
CA VAL A 23 -7.52 13.52 -8.58
C VAL A 23 -7.34 13.59 -10.09
N MET A 24 -7.46 14.80 -10.64
CA MET A 24 -7.26 15.06 -12.08
C MET A 24 -5.90 15.70 -12.37
N ASP A 25 -5.35 16.45 -11.41
CA ASP A 25 -4.04 17.11 -11.53
C ASP A 25 -2.93 16.32 -10.83
N GLU A 26 -1.68 16.58 -11.23
CA GLU A 26 -0.50 16.07 -10.52
C GLU A 26 -0.32 16.84 -9.20
N GLU A 27 -0.76 16.23 -8.08
CA GLU A 27 -0.47 16.77 -6.75
C GLU A 27 1.01 16.56 -6.35
N GLU A 28 1.51 17.48 -5.50
CA GLU A 28 2.86 17.52 -4.88
C GLU A 28 3.27 16.22 -4.14
N ASP A 29 2.29 15.41 -3.71
CA ASP A 29 2.46 14.17 -2.93
C ASP A 29 3.20 13.04 -3.67
N SER A 30 3.40 13.19 -4.99
CA SER A 30 4.20 12.24 -5.78
C SER A 30 5.66 12.17 -5.33
N SER A 31 6.24 13.31 -4.90
CA SER A 31 7.66 13.41 -4.57
C SER A 31 8.08 12.55 -3.37
N ILE A 32 7.26 12.50 -2.32
CA ILE A 32 7.52 11.69 -1.12
C ILE A 32 7.40 10.21 -1.46
N ASN A 33 6.37 9.82 -2.21
CA ASN A 33 6.14 8.43 -2.59
C ASN A 33 7.29 7.89 -3.47
N VAL A 34 7.76 8.69 -4.42
CA VAL A 34 8.94 8.39 -5.24
C VAL A 34 10.17 8.20 -4.34
N ARG A 35 10.45 9.16 -3.45
CA ARG A 35 11.59 9.08 -2.53
C ARG A 35 11.55 7.86 -1.62
N VAL A 36 10.38 7.53 -1.06
CA VAL A 36 10.18 6.33 -0.23
C VAL A 36 10.50 5.08 -1.05
N ARG A 37 10.00 4.99 -2.28
CA ARG A 37 10.24 3.85 -3.17
C ARG A 37 11.72 3.70 -3.50
N GLU A 38 12.37 4.76 -3.97
CA GLU A 38 13.79 4.76 -4.33
C GLU A 38 14.69 4.33 -3.16
N LYS A 39 14.44 4.87 -1.96
CA LYS A 39 15.25 4.56 -0.77
C LYS A 39 15.04 3.13 -0.26
N THR A 40 13.85 2.56 -0.46
CA THR A 40 13.50 1.24 0.07
C THR A 40 13.67 0.10 -0.93
N ASP A 41 13.71 0.40 -2.23
CA ASP A 41 13.80 -0.57 -3.32
C ASP A 41 14.95 -1.60 -3.16
N PRO A 42 16.18 -1.21 -2.78
CA PRO A 42 17.27 -2.18 -2.56
C PRO A 42 16.93 -3.22 -1.49
N LEU A 43 16.37 -2.77 -0.35
CA LEU A 43 15.98 -3.67 0.75
C LEU A 43 14.82 -4.58 0.35
N VAL A 44 13.84 -4.05 -0.40
CA VAL A 44 12.67 -4.81 -0.86
C VAL A 44 13.07 -5.92 -1.84
N ARG A 45 14.03 -5.67 -2.73
CA ARG A 45 14.48 -6.65 -3.72
C ARG A 45 15.37 -7.73 -3.11
N GLU A 46 16.24 -7.37 -2.18
CA GLU A 46 17.30 -8.25 -1.70
C GLU A 46 16.91 -9.07 -0.46
N LEU A 47 16.04 -8.54 0.41
CA LEU A 47 15.77 -9.17 1.70
C LEU A 47 14.52 -10.06 1.68
N ARG A 48 14.71 -11.36 1.91
CA ARG A 48 13.61 -12.33 2.05
C ARG A 48 12.64 -11.93 3.16
N VAL A 49 13.14 -11.43 4.30
CA VAL A 49 12.32 -10.98 5.42
C VAL A 49 11.31 -9.90 5.02
N VAL A 50 11.68 -9.01 4.08
CA VAL A 50 10.78 -7.96 3.60
C VAL A 50 9.62 -8.53 2.78
N ARG A 51 9.89 -9.58 1.98
CA ARG A 51 8.83 -10.28 1.22
C ARG A 51 7.82 -10.96 2.16
N GLU A 52 8.30 -11.64 3.20
CA GLU A 52 7.41 -12.26 4.19
C GLU A 52 6.66 -11.20 5.02
N ALA A 53 7.31 -10.09 5.35
CA ALA A 53 6.67 -8.96 6.03
C ALA A 53 5.52 -8.35 5.21
N ARG A 54 5.64 -8.31 3.87
CA ARG A 54 4.53 -7.88 2.99
C ARG A 54 3.33 -8.83 3.07
N ARG A 55 3.57 -10.14 3.07
CA ARG A 55 2.50 -11.14 3.26
C ARG A 55 1.84 -11.00 4.63
N PHE A 56 2.65 -10.78 5.67
CA PHE A 56 2.16 -10.53 7.02
C PHE A 56 1.31 -9.23 7.09
N ALA A 57 1.76 -8.15 6.46
CA ALA A 57 1.02 -6.89 6.37
C ALA A 57 -0.33 -7.09 5.66
N LEU A 58 -0.35 -7.80 4.53
CA LEU A 58 -1.57 -8.16 3.80
C LEU A 58 -2.57 -8.90 4.69
N GLY A 59 -2.13 -9.96 5.37
CA GLY A 59 -2.99 -10.70 6.28
C GLY A 59 -3.49 -9.84 7.45
N SER A 60 -2.65 -8.93 7.96
CA SER A 60 -3.01 -8.02 9.05
C SER A 60 -4.06 -6.98 8.64
N LEU A 61 -3.97 -6.45 7.42
CA LEU A 61 -4.95 -5.54 6.84
C LEU A 61 -6.31 -6.22 6.66
N ILE A 62 -6.31 -7.43 6.08
CA ILE A 62 -7.54 -8.23 5.91
C ILE A 62 -8.19 -8.53 7.27
N ARG A 63 -7.40 -8.97 8.25
CA ARG A 63 -7.90 -9.20 9.63
C ARG A 63 -8.46 -7.94 10.29
N SER A 64 -7.99 -6.76 9.87
CA SER A 64 -8.48 -5.47 10.37
C SER A 64 -9.67 -4.93 9.58
N GLY A 65 -10.20 -5.70 8.62
CA GLY A 65 -11.38 -5.35 7.83
C GLY A 65 -11.08 -4.48 6.61
N GLU A 66 -9.83 -4.38 6.17
CA GLU A 66 -9.49 -3.78 4.88
C GLU A 66 -9.61 -4.83 3.77
N VAL A 67 -10.45 -4.56 2.77
CA VAL A 67 -10.71 -5.50 1.66
C VAL A 67 -10.44 -4.91 0.27
N CYS A 68 -10.25 -3.60 0.15
CA CYS A 68 -9.89 -2.94 -1.10
C CYS A 68 -8.41 -2.53 -1.09
N PHE A 69 -7.72 -2.60 -2.25
CA PHE A 69 -6.32 -2.21 -2.44
C PHE A 69 -5.32 -2.82 -1.45
N THR A 70 -5.63 -3.98 -0.87
CA THR A 70 -4.85 -4.56 0.22
C THR A 70 -3.39 -4.86 -0.16
N ASN A 71 -3.11 -5.24 -1.41
CA ASN A 71 -1.74 -5.44 -1.91
C ASN A 71 -0.93 -4.14 -2.00
N LEU A 72 -1.57 -3.05 -2.41
CA LEU A 72 -0.97 -1.72 -2.48
C LEU A 72 -0.72 -1.17 -1.07
N LEU A 73 -1.71 -1.29 -0.19
CA LEU A 73 -1.61 -0.88 1.21
C LEU A 73 -0.54 -1.69 1.95
N ALA A 74 -0.46 -3.01 1.73
CA ALA A 74 0.57 -3.85 2.34
C ALA A 74 1.98 -3.42 1.91
N GLU A 75 2.17 -3.12 0.63
CA GLU A 75 3.45 -2.61 0.13
C GLU A 75 3.78 -1.23 0.71
N SER A 76 2.82 -0.32 0.73
CA SER A 76 2.97 1.03 1.30
C SER A 76 3.32 0.98 2.79
N VAL A 77 2.65 0.13 3.57
CA VAL A 77 2.96 -0.08 5.00
C VAL A 77 4.40 -0.55 5.18
N VAL A 78 4.82 -1.60 4.48
CA VAL A 78 6.17 -2.15 4.62
C VAL A 78 7.22 -1.13 4.21
N ARG A 79 7.05 -0.46 3.06
CA ARG A 79 7.97 0.58 2.60
C ARG A 79 8.02 1.77 3.56
N GLY A 80 6.88 2.18 4.11
CA GLY A 80 6.82 3.23 5.13
C GLY A 80 7.63 2.89 6.38
N VAL A 81 7.55 1.65 6.85
CA VAL A 81 8.36 1.16 7.99
C VAL A 81 9.85 1.13 7.65
N LEU A 82 10.22 0.57 6.49
CA LEU A 82 11.62 0.54 6.06
C LEU A 82 12.19 1.94 5.90
N TYR A 83 11.42 2.86 5.34
CA TYR A 83 11.82 4.25 5.21
C TYR A 83 12.01 4.90 6.59
N TYR A 84 11.09 4.68 7.53
CA TYR A 84 11.19 5.15 8.90
C TYR A 84 12.48 4.65 9.60
N MET A 85 12.86 3.38 9.39
CA MET A 85 14.11 2.80 9.88
C MET A 85 15.33 3.43 9.21
N LEU A 86 15.31 3.58 7.89
CA LEU A 86 16.39 4.21 7.11
C LEU A 86 16.63 5.67 7.52
N GLN A 87 15.61 6.42 7.93
CA GLN A 87 15.77 7.79 8.43
C GLN A 87 16.45 7.85 9.82
N ARG A 88 16.56 6.74 10.54
CA ARG A 88 17.12 6.67 11.90
C ARG A 88 18.44 5.90 11.98
N ALA A 89 18.75 5.13 10.95
CA ALA A 89 20.00 4.42 10.82
C ALA A 89 21.07 5.31 10.19
N SER A 90 22.32 5.02 10.51
CA SER A 90 23.49 5.67 9.90
C SER A 90 23.70 5.21 8.46
N SER A 91 23.20 4.02 8.09
CA SER A 91 23.29 3.47 6.74
C SER A 91 22.21 2.42 6.43
N SER A 92 22.01 2.12 5.14
CA SER A 92 21.16 1.00 4.72
C SER A 92 21.70 -0.37 5.16
N ARG A 93 23.02 -0.49 5.31
CA ARG A 93 23.68 -1.71 5.80
C ARG A 93 23.29 -2.00 7.25
N GLU A 94 23.23 -0.98 8.09
CA GLU A 94 22.79 -1.12 9.49
C GLU A 94 21.35 -1.64 9.57
N VAL A 95 20.44 -1.10 8.75
CA VAL A 95 19.05 -1.59 8.68
C VAL A 95 19.00 -3.06 8.23
N ARG A 96 19.79 -3.44 7.23
CA ARG A 96 19.89 -4.83 6.78
C ARG A 96 20.33 -5.75 7.92
N GLU A 97 21.45 -5.44 8.56
CA GLU A 97 22.02 -6.26 9.64
C GLU A 97 21.04 -6.37 10.82
N ALA A 98 20.32 -5.29 11.15
CA ALA A 98 19.29 -5.30 12.19
C ALA A 98 18.12 -6.22 11.83
N LEU A 99 17.62 -6.17 10.59
CA LEU A 99 16.50 -6.99 10.12
C LEU A 99 16.87 -8.47 9.97
N GLU A 100 18.11 -8.77 9.58
CA GLU A 100 18.63 -10.14 9.51
C GLU A 100 18.79 -10.74 10.91
N ARG A 101 19.27 -9.95 11.87
CA ARG A 101 19.43 -10.37 13.27
C ARG A 101 18.10 -10.51 14.00
N ASN A 102 17.18 -9.57 13.81
CA ASN A 102 15.88 -9.57 14.45
C ASN A 102 14.74 -9.15 13.50
N PRO A 103 14.19 -10.11 12.74
CA PRO A 103 13.04 -9.89 11.85
C PRO A 103 11.79 -9.32 12.52
N THR A 104 11.60 -9.53 13.83
CA THR A 104 10.36 -9.12 14.52
C THR A 104 10.24 -7.60 14.61
N LEU A 105 11.36 -6.87 14.56
CA LEU A 105 11.37 -5.40 14.55
C LEU A 105 10.48 -4.84 13.43
N LEU A 106 10.52 -5.47 12.25
CA LEU A 106 9.70 -5.08 11.11
C LEU A 106 8.23 -5.40 11.35
N LEU A 107 7.93 -6.56 11.94
CA LEU A 107 6.56 -7.00 12.22
C LEU A 107 5.87 -6.12 13.26
N ASP A 108 6.57 -5.75 14.33
CA ASP A 108 6.05 -4.92 15.41
C ASP A 108 5.64 -3.53 14.91
N GLU A 109 6.46 -2.94 14.03
CA GLU A 109 6.14 -1.66 13.42
C GLU A 109 5.00 -1.79 12.40
N ILE A 110 4.94 -2.89 11.63
CA ILE A 110 3.81 -3.17 10.73
C ILE A 110 2.50 -3.28 11.51
N ILE A 111 2.47 -4.01 12.64
CA ILE A 111 1.28 -4.13 13.49
C ILE A 111 0.83 -2.74 13.95
N ARG A 112 1.75 -1.91 14.43
CA ARG A 112 1.46 -0.53 14.85
C ARG A 112 0.89 0.29 13.70
N ARG A 113 1.48 0.22 12.51
CA ARG A 113 1.03 0.99 11.35
C ARG A 113 -0.35 0.54 10.85
N VAL A 114 -0.60 -0.77 10.78
CA VAL A 114 -1.91 -1.33 10.40
C VAL A 114 -2.99 -0.93 11.41
N LYS A 115 -2.71 -1.02 12.71
CA LYS A 115 -3.65 -0.60 13.76
C LYS A 115 -3.98 0.90 13.70
N SER A 116 -3.01 1.73 13.33
CA SER A 116 -3.25 3.16 13.11
C SER A 116 -4.12 3.38 11.87
N MET A 117 -3.79 2.70 10.77
CA MET A 117 -4.52 2.77 9.51
C MET A 117 -5.99 2.31 9.63
N SER A 118 -6.26 1.25 10.41
CA SER A 118 -7.62 0.74 10.60
C SER A 118 -8.53 1.72 11.35
N LYS A 119 -7.95 2.61 12.18
CA LYS A 119 -8.69 3.65 12.91
C LYS A 119 -8.91 4.91 12.08
N TYR A 120 -8.07 5.16 11.09
CA TYR A 120 -8.19 6.31 10.21
C TYR A 120 -9.43 6.19 9.33
N ARG A 121 -10.20 7.28 9.16
CA ARG A 121 -11.47 7.32 8.42
C ARG A 121 -11.42 8.09 7.10
N GLY A 122 -10.23 8.41 6.60
CA GLY A 122 -10.05 9.13 5.34
C GLY A 122 -9.45 8.26 4.22
N PRO A 123 -9.11 8.91 3.09
CA PRO A 123 -8.51 8.24 1.94
C PRO A 123 -7.08 7.79 2.24
N LEU A 124 -6.75 6.58 1.79
CA LEU A 124 -5.43 5.95 1.88
C LEU A 124 -4.79 5.75 0.49
N VAL A 125 -5.57 5.89 -0.57
CA VAL A 125 -5.16 5.69 -1.95
C VAL A 125 -5.63 6.89 -2.75
N THR A 126 -4.72 7.49 -3.51
CA THR A 126 -5.05 8.52 -4.50
C THR A 126 -4.97 7.88 -5.88
N LEU A 127 -6.06 7.96 -6.66
CA LEU A 127 -6.09 7.52 -8.05
C LEU A 127 -6.17 8.75 -8.95
N ARG A 128 -5.21 8.84 -9.88
CA ARG A 128 -5.28 9.82 -10.96
C ARG A 128 -6.28 9.33 -12.00
N VAL A 129 -7.20 10.21 -12.39
CA VAL A 129 -8.13 9.95 -13.48
C VAL A 129 -7.83 10.93 -14.60
N GLU A 130 -7.58 10.41 -15.79
CA GLU A 130 -7.28 11.24 -16.95
C GLU A 130 -8.58 11.77 -17.56
N ALA A 131 -8.61 13.05 -17.92
CA ALA A 131 -9.82 13.70 -18.43
C ALA A 131 -10.37 13.01 -19.70
N ALA A 132 -9.47 12.39 -20.49
CA ALA A 132 -9.81 11.59 -21.66
C ALA A 132 -10.69 10.36 -21.36
N MET A 133 -10.70 9.86 -20.11
CA MET A 133 -11.62 8.77 -19.72
C MET A 133 -13.09 9.19 -19.71
N PHE A 134 -13.37 10.49 -19.76
CA PHE A 134 -14.72 11.05 -19.78
C PHE A 134 -15.11 11.67 -21.14
N SER A 135 -14.24 11.59 -22.16
CA SER A 135 -14.61 11.97 -23.53
C SER A 135 -15.29 10.79 -24.25
N GLU A 136 -16.12 11.07 -25.27
CA GLU A 136 -16.83 10.04 -26.05
C GLU A 136 -15.89 9.01 -26.71
N GLU A 137 -14.61 9.38 -26.91
CA GLU A 137 -13.55 8.50 -27.45
C GLU A 137 -12.98 7.51 -26.41
N GLY A 138 -13.11 7.80 -25.10
CA GLY A 138 -12.57 6.99 -24.00
C GLY A 138 -13.35 5.71 -23.70
N PHE A 139 -14.56 5.56 -24.28
CA PHE A 139 -15.39 4.35 -24.21
C PHE A 139 -15.12 3.35 -25.35
N MET A 140 -14.02 3.49 -26.09
CA MET A 140 -13.51 2.37 -26.89
C MET A 140 -13.12 1.23 -25.93
N PRO A 141 -13.62 -0.01 -26.13
CA PRO A 141 -13.31 -1.11 -25.23
C PRO A 141 -11.80 -1.31 -25.26
N LEU A 142 -11.15 -1.12 -24.12
CA LEU A 142 -9.76 -1.50 -23.91
C LEU A 142 -9.67 -3.00 -24.20
N GLY A 143 -9.32 -3.33 -25.45
CA GLY A 143 -8.97 -4.67 -25.86
C GLY A 143 -7.81 -5.12 -24.99
N PHE A 144 -8.03 -6.20 -24.26
CA PHE A 144 -6.97 -6.91 -23.56
C PHE A 144 -5.93 -7.38 -24.61
N TRP A 145 -4.72 -6.83 -24.53
CA TRP A 145 -3.51 -7.36 -25.16
C TRP A 145 -2.50 -7.69 -24.06
#